data_AF-A0A359G208-F1
#
_entry.id   AF-A0A359G208-F1
#
_cell.length_a   1.000
_cell.length_b   1.000
_cell.length_c   1.000
_cell.angle_alpha   90.00
_cell.angle_beta   90.00
_cell.angle_gamma   90.00
#
_symmetry.space_group_name_H-M   'P 1'
#
loop_
_entity.id
_entity.type
_entity.pdbx_description
1 polymer ?
#
loop_
_entity_poly.entity_id
_entity_poly.type
_entity_poly.pdbx_seq_one_letter_code
_entity_poly.pdbx_strand_id
1 'polypeptide(L)'
;MSDDFIDKEEQNEENIPAPENEHSDYKPADTKNTGVKHQLSGMYQNWFLDYASYVILERAVPHINDGLKPVQRRILHSMKRLDDGRYNKVANIVGHTMQFHPHGDASIGDALVQLGQKDLLIDCQGNWGNILTGDGAAAPRYIEA
;
A
#
# COMPACT_ATOMS: atom_id res chain seq x y z
N MET A 1 24.12 1.68 -62.60
CA MET A 1 23.41 2.98 -62.63
C MET A 1 22.17 2.81 -61.79
N SER A 2 22.00 3.72 -60.84
CA SER A 2 20.87 3.97 -59.93
C SER A 2 20.55 2.85 -58.93
N ASP A 3 21.01 2.96 -57.66
CA ASP A 3 20.50 3.81 -56.56
C ASP A 3 19.41 3.02 -55.81
N ASP A 4 19.77 2.39 -54.69
CA ASP A 4 19.68 2.92 -53.31
C ASP A 4 18.28 2.71 -52.72
N PHE A 5 18.21 1.89 -51.67
CA PHE A 5 17.35 1.94 -50.47
C PHE A 5 17.41 0.56 -49.80
N ILE A 6 18.55 0.27 -49.17
CA ILE A 6 18.66 -0.77 -48.15
C ILE A 6 18.43 -0.05 -46.83
N ASP A 7 17.34 -0.40 -46.15
CA ASP A 7 17.03 0.07 -44.79
C ASP A 7 18.20 -0.22 -43.85
N LYS A 8 18.96 0.83 -43.56
CA LYS A 8 19.94 0.88 -42.48
C LYS A 8 19.20 1.21 -41.20
N GLU A 9 18.68 0.22 -40.49
CA GLU A 9 18.27 0.40 -39.09
C GLU A 9 18.04 -0.91 -38.34
N GLU A 10 18.91 -1.91 -38.51
CA GLU A 10 18.95 -3.06 -37.59
C GLU A 10 20.41 -3.46 -37.32
N GLN A 11 21.10 -2.65 -36.53
CA GLN A 11 22.34 -2.98 -35.81
C GLN A 11 22.83 -1.75 -35.06
N ASN A 12 22.30 -1.51 -33.85
CA ASN A 12 22.97 -0.82 -32.73
C ASN A 12 21.99 -0.66 -31.56
N GLU A 13 21.70 -1.76 -30.87
CA GLU A 13 21.25 -1.72 -29.47
C GLU A 13 22.11 -2.69 -28.65
N GLU A 14 23.43 -2.64 -28.83
CA GLU A 14 24.34 -3.09 -27.78
C GLU A 14 24.73 -1.89 -26.93
N ASN A 15 24.69 -2.11 -25.61
CA ASN A 15 25.23 -1.26 -24.55
C ASN A 15 24.36 -0.10 -24.03
N ILE A 16 23.18 -0.44 -23.48
CA ILE A 16 22.73 0.27 -22.28
C ILE A 16 23.54 -0.31 -21.12
N PRO A 17 24.46 0.44 -20.48
CA PRO A 17 25.10 -0.05 -19.28
C PRO A 17 24.00 -0.27 -18.25
N ALA A 18 23.79 -1.52 -17.86
CA ALA A 18 22.98 -1.84 -16.69
C ALA A 18 23.53 -0.97 -15.54
N PRO A 19 22.69 -0.24 -14.79
CA PRO A 19 23.20 0.45 -13.63
C PRO A 19 23.78 -0.63 -12.73
N GLU A 20 25.10 -0.58 -12.52
CA GLU A 20 25.80 -1.34 -11.51
C GLU A 20 25.17 -0.95 -10.17
N ASN A 21 24.14 -1.70 -9.77
CA ASN A 21 23.54 -1.58 -8.45
C ASN A 21 24.45 -2.30 -7.44
N GLU A 22 25.66 -1.79 -7.26
CA GLU A 22 26.57 -2.15 -6.16
C GLU A 22 26.16 -1.46 -4.85
N HIS A 23 24.88 -1.50 -4.48
CA HIS A 23 24.42 -0.78 -3.29
C HIS A 23 23.77 -1.61 -2.20
N SER A 24 23.77 -2.93 -2.30
CA SER A 24 23.65 -3.73 -1.07
C SER A 24 24.15 -5.15 -1.25
N ASP A 25 24.97 -5.61 -0.29
CA ASP A 25 25.23 -7.04 -0.01
C ASP A 25 23.96 -7.77 0.50
N TYR A 26 22.79 -7.17 0.34
CA TYR A 26 21.53 -7.71 0.82
C TYR A 26 21.21 -8.98 0.04
N LYS A 27 21.11 -10.08 0.78
CA LYS A 27 20.66 -11.38 0.28
C LYS A 27 19.34 -11.69 1.00
N PRO A 28 18.24 -11.92 0.27
CA PRO A 28 16.99 -12.35 0.88
C PRO A 28 17.23 -13.54 1.79
N ALA A 29 16.71 -13.48 3.01
CA ALA A 29 16.88 -14.57 3.97
C ALA A 29 16.19 -15.84 3.42
N ASP A 30 16.99 -16.86 3.07
CA ASP A 30 16.47 -18.13 2.56
C ASP A 30 15.91 -18.97 3.70
N THR A 31 14.58 -18.94 3.87
CA THR A 31 13.85 -19.58 4.98
C THR A 31 13.87 -21.11 4.93
N LYS A 32 14.37 -21.73 3.84
CA LYS A 32 14.34 -23.18 3.61
C LYS A 32 15.63 -23.91 4.00
N ASN A 33 16.70 -23.19 4.33
CA ASN A 33 18.02 -23.80 4.53
C ASN A 33 18.41 -23.87 6.02
N THR A 34 17.96 -24.91 6.70
CA THR A 34 18.20 -25.14 8.14
C THR A 34 19.67 -25.44 8.51
N GLY A 35 20.56 -25.60 7.51
CA GLY A 35 21.96 -25.97 7.70
C GLY A 35 22.97 -24.80 7.77
N VAL A 36 22.52 -23.55 7.61
CA VAL A 36 23.43 -22.39 7.54
C VAL A 36 23.64 -21.79 8.94
N LYS A 37 24.90 -21.78 9.42
CA LYS A 37 25.29 -21.01 10.60
C LYS A 37 25.24 -19.52 10.26
N HIS A 38 24.15 -18.86 10.60
CA HIS A 38 24.01 -17.43 10.39
C HIS A 38 24.71 -16.63 11.49
N GLN A 39 25.51 -15.64 11.10
CA GLN A 39 26.02 -14.64 12.05
C GLN A 39 24.89 -13.67 12.39
N LEU A 40 24.71 -13.40 13.69
CA LEU A 40 23.62 -12.57 14.22
C LEU A 40 23.56 -11.18 13.56
N SER A 41 24.73 -10.55 13.37
CA SER A 41 24.84 -9.23 12.72
C SER A 41 24.27 -9.21 11.29
N GLY A 42 24.54 -10.25 10.49
CA GLY A 42 24.04 -10.36 9.12
C GLY A 42 22.53 -10.63 9.06
N MET A 43 21.99 -11.41 9.99
CA MET A 43 20.54 -11.65 10.08
C MET A 43 19.78 -10.37 10.42
N TYR A 44 20.26 -9.61 11.42
CA TYR A 44 19.63 -8.35 11.81
C TYR A 44 19.59 -7.36 10.65
N GLN A 45 20.69 -7.20 9.92
CA GLN A 45 20.73 -6.30 8.77
C GLN A 45 19.71 -6.70 7.71
N ASN A 46 19.66 -7.98 7.31
CA ASN A 46 18.74 -8.44 6.27
C ASN A 46 17.27 -8.35 6.72
N TRP A 47 16.94 -8.81 7.93
CA TRP A 47 15.56 -8.73 8.43
C TRP A 47 15.09 -7.29 8.65
N PHE A 48 15.99 -6.41 9.10
CA PHE A 48 15.68 -5.00 9.21
C PHE A 48 15.39 -4.38 7.83
N LEU A 49 16.21 -4.69 6.82
CA LEU A 49 15.99 -4.21 5.46
C LEU A 49 14.69 -4.78 4.84
N ASP A 50 14.37 -6.04 5.11
CA ASP A 50 13.11 -6.67 4.70
C ASP A 50 11.90 -5.96 5.29
N TYR A 51 11.93 -5.74 6.60
CA TYR A 51 10.81 -5.09 7.27
C TYR A 51 10.72 -3.61 6.90
N ALA A 52 11.84 -2.91 6.78
CA ALA A 52 11.89 -1.51 6.39
C ALA A 52 11.36 -1.29 4.97
N SER A 53 11.79 -2.11 4.01
CA SER A 53 11.31 -2.04 2.63
C SER A 53 9.80 -2.30 2.54
N TYR A 54 9.30 -3.32 3.23
CA TYR A 54 7.87 -3.60 3.33
C TYR A 54 7.09 -2.43 3.94
N VAL A 55 7.57 -1.83 5.03
CA VAL A 55 6.89 -0.69 5.66
C VAL A 55 6.85 0.53 4.73
N ILE A 56 7.92 0.81 4.00
CA ILE A 56 7.98 1.95 3.09
C ILE A 56 7.01 1.75 1.92
N LEU A 57 7.12 0.62 1.23
CA LEU A 57 6.40 0.37 -0.03
C LEU A 57 4.94 -0.05 0.18
N GLU A 58 4.67 -0.89 1.19
CA GLU A 58 3.36 -1.55 1.36
C GLU A 58 2.55 -0.99 2.54
N ARG A 59 2.99 0.10 3.17
CA ARG A 59 2.25 0.70 4.29
C ARG A 59 2.29 2.23 4.33
N ALA A 60 3.48 2.82 4.29
CA ALA A 60 3.66 4.24 4.61
C ALA A 60 3.45 5.17 3.42
N VAL A 61 4.04 4.84 2.27
CA VAL A 61 4.08 5.71 1.08
C VAL A 61 2.88 5.42 0.17
N PRO A 62 2.14 6.45 -0.28
CA PRO A 62 1.06 6.27 -1.25
C PRO A 62 1.63 5.94 -2.64
N HIS A 63 0.85 5.21 -3.45
CA HIS A 63 1.25 4.88 -4.81
C HIS A 63 1.07 6.07 -5.75
N ILE A 64 1.93 6.23 -6.76
CA ILE A 64 1.94 7.41 -7.65
C ILE A 64 0.67 7.53 -8.51
N ASN A 65 0.11 6.41 -8.94
CA ASN A 65 -1.04 6.42 -9.86
C ASN A 65 -2.36 6.89 -9.21
N ASP A 66 -2.58 6.57 -7.93
CA ASP A 66 -3.84 6.85 -7.23
C ASP A 66 -3.66 7.78 -6.01
N GLY A 67 -2.44 7.98 -5.53
CA GLY A 67 -2.16 8.75 -4.33
C GLY A 67 -2.64 8.09 -3.04
N LEU A 68 -3.04 6.80 -3.08
CA LEU A 68 -3.63 6.10 -1.94
C LEU A 68 -2.63 5.16 -1.27
N LYS A 69 -2.70 5.10 0.06
CA LYS A 69 -2.02 4.04 0.83
C LYS A 69 -2.75 2.70 0.65
N PRO A 70 -2.07 1.56 0.84
CA PRO A 70 -2.70 0.25 0.65
C PRO A 70 -3.97 0.00 1.49
N VAL A 71 -4.02 0.51 2.73
CA VAL A 71 -5.23 0.41 3.58
C VAL A 71 -6.41 1.18 2.99
N GLN A 72 -6.19 2.40 2.48
CA GLN A 72 -7.22 3.25 1.91
C GLN A 72 -7.82 2.63 0.64
N ARG A 73 -6.96 2.05 -0.21
CA ARG A 73 -7.41 1.33 -1.41
C ARG A 73 -8.32 0.15 -1.08
N ARG A 74 -7.97 -0.63 -0.05
CA ARG A 74 -8.76 -1.80 0.40
C ARG A 74 -10.09 -1.40 1.03
N ILE A 75 -10.12 -0.27 1.75
CA ILE A 75 -11.36 0.32 2.28
C ILE A 75 -12.29 0.69 1.13
N LEU A 76 -11.81 1.48 0.16
CA LEU A 76 -12.63 1.91 -0.98
C LEU A 76 -13.10 0.72 -1.82
N HIS A 77 -12.26 -0.31 -2.01
CA HIS A 77 -12.67 -1.54 -2.68
C HIS A 77 -13.79 -2.25 -1.93
N SER A 78 -13.72 -2.32 -0.60
CA SER A 78 -14.75 -2.94 0.23
C SER A 78 -16.05 -2.16 0.21
N MET A 79 -15.97 -0.83 0.32
CA MET A 79 -17.13 0.05 0.17
C MET A 79 -17.80 -0.15 -1.17
N LYS A 80 -17.04 -0.23 -2.27
CA LYS A 80 -17.62 -0.43 -3.59
C LYS A 80 -18.34 -1.77 -3.76
N ARG A 81 -17.92 -2.81 -3.03
CA ARG A 81 -18.58 -4.13 -3.04
C ARG A 81 -19.83 -4.19 -2.16
N LEU A 82 -19.88 -3.38 -1.11
CA LEU A 82 -21.01 -3.25 -0.19
C LEU A 82 -22.03 -2.18 -0.62
N ASP A 83 -21.69 -1.38 -1.62
CA ASP A 83 -22.49 -0.28 -2.16
C ASP A 83 -23.85 -0.78 -2.67
N ASP A 84 -24.89 -0.59 -1.86
CA ASP A 84 -26.29 -0.88 -2.14
C ASP A 84 -27.15 0.40 -2.29
N GLY A 85 -26.49 1.57 -2.36
CA GLY A 85 -27.12 2.88 -2.39
C GLY A 85 -27.67 3.38 -1.05
N ARG A 86 -27.42 2.65 0.06
CA ARG A 86 -27.74 3.08 1.42
C ARG A 86 -26.46 3.28 2.22
N TYR A 87 -26.56 4.06 3.29
CA TYR A 87 -25.47 4.16 4.24
C TYR A 87 -25.29 2.84 4.99
N ASN A 88 -24.06 2.38 5.04
CA ASN A 88 -23.65 1.19 5.76
C ASN A 88 -23.01 1.60 7.08
N LYS A 89 -23.26 0.80 8.12
CA LYS A 89 -22.56 0.97 9.40
C LYS A 89 -21.06 0.83 9.17
N VAL A 90 -20.27 1.75 9.71
CA VAL A 90 -18.81 1.70 9.55
C VAL A 90 -18.22 0.41 10.12
N ALA A 91 -18.78 -0.12 11.21
CA ALA A 91 -18.41 -1.43 11.74
C ALA A 91 -18.52 -2.57 10.69
N ASN A 92 -19.54 -2.53 9.81
CA ASN A 92 -19.71 -3.50 8.73
C ASN A 92 -18.64 -3.33 7.64
N ILE A 93 -18.37 -2.09 7.24
CA ILE A 93 -17.33 -1.75 6.25
C ILE A 93 -15.95 -2.21 6.74
N VAL A 94 -15.62 -1.92 8.01
CA VAL A 94 -14.35 -2.35 8.64
C VAL A 94 -14.25 -3.87 8.66
N GLY A 95 -15.29 -4.56 9.11
CA GLY A 95 -15.32 -6.03 9.16
C GLY A 95 -15.16 -6.68 7.78
N HIS A 96 -15.77 -6.11 6.74
CA HIS A 96 -15.58 -6.58 5.37
C HIS A 96 -14.17 -6.29 4.84
N THR A 97 -13.60 -5.13 5.18
CA THR A 97 -12.24 -4.75 4.76
C THR A 97 -11.17 -5.66 5.35
N MET A 98 -11.40 -6.23 6.54
CA MET A 98 -10.48 -7.19 7.16
C MET A 98 -10.21 -8.43 6.29
N GLN A 99 -11.11 -8.79 5.37
CA GLN A 99 -10.88 -9.87 4.41
C GLN A 99 -9.71 -9.58 3.46
N PHE A 100 -9.46 -8.29 3.18
CA PHE A 100 -8.38 -7.82 2.29
C PHE A 100 -7.20 -7.22 3.06
N HIS A 101 -7.41 -6.85 4.33
CA HIS A 101 -6.42 -6.19 5.17
C HIS A 101 -6.19 -7.02 6.44
N PRO A 102 -5.13 -7.86 6.49
CA PRO A 102 -4.86 -8.76 7.61
C PRO A 102 -4.19 -8.01 8.79
N HIS A 103 -4.74 -6.86 9.16
CA HIS A 103 -4.30 -6.02 10.27
C HIS A 103 -5.53 -5.61 11.11
N GLY A 104 -5.29 -5.07 12.30
CA GLY A 104 -6.35 -4.80 13.27
C GLY A 104 -7.44 -3.85 12.75
N ASP A 105 -8.67 -4.07 13.21
CA ASP A 105 -9.85 -3.26 12.93
C ASP A 105 -9.64 -1.78 13.29
N ALA A 106 -8.92 -1.49 14.38
CA ALA A 106 -8.59 -0.13 14.79
C ALA A 106 -7.86 0.65 13.69
N SER A 107 -6.85 0.04 13.05
CA SER A 107 -6.08 0.70 11.98
C SER A 107 -6.90 1.00 10.73
N ILE A 108 -7.89 0.16 10.44
CA ILE A 108 -8.82 0.35 9.31
C ILE A 108 -9.83 1.44 9.65
N GLY A 109 -10.39 1.41 10.86
CA GLY A 109 -11.32 2.42 11.36
C GLY A 109 -10.71 3.82 11.37
N ASP A 110 -9.50 3.97 11.89
CA ASP A 110 -8.79 5.25 11.91
C ASP A 110 -8.49 5.76 10.49
N ALA A 111 -8.08 4.86 9.59
CA ALA A 111 -7.83 5.23 8.20
C ALA A 111 -9.11 5.66 7.46
N LEU A 112 -10.24 5.02 7.74
CA LEU A 112 -11.54 5.36 7.19
C LEU A 112 -12.03 6.71 7.72
N VAL A 113 -11.91 6.96 9.03
CA VAL A 113 -12.25 8.25 9.64
C VAL A 113 -11.43 9.38 9.03
N GLN A 114 -10.11 9.20 8.89
CA GLN A 114 -9.24 10.19 8.25
C GLN A 114 -9.56 10.43 6.76
N LEU A 115 -10.11 9.44 6.07
CA LEU A 115 -10.54 9.60 4.68
C LEU A 115 -11.87 10.35 4.62
N GLY A 116 -12.82 10.01 5.49
CA GLY A 116 -14.13 10.64 5.61
C GLY A 116 -14.05 12.10 5.99
N GLN A 117 -13.22 12.46 6.98
CA GLN A 117 -13.01 13.84 7.44
C GLN A 117 -12.45 14.80 6.37
N LYS A 118 -12.02 14.29 5.20
CA LYS A 118 -11.59 15.13 4.08
C LYS A 118 -12.75 15.56 3.18
N ASP A 119 -13.94 14.97 3.34
CA ASP A 119 -15.16 15.25 2.56
C ASP A 119 -14.95 15.17 1.03
N LEU A 120 -14.07 14.27 0.57
CA LEU A 120 -13.75 14.11 -0.85
C LEU A 120 -14.38 12.88 -1.50
N LEU A 121 -14.24 11.71 -0.87
CA LEU A 121 -14.53 10.40 -1.48
C LEU A 121 -15.65 9.62 -0.77
N ILE A 122 -15.95 9.98 0.47
CA ILE A 122 -16.89 9.27 1.33
C ILE A 122 -17.88 10.30 1.86
N ASP A 123 -19.16 9.98 1.75
CA ASP A 123 -20.20 10.73 2.40
C ASP A 123 -20.41 10.17 3.82
N CYS A 124 -20.37 11.04 4.82
CA CYS A 124 -20.26 10.66 6.21
C CYS A 124 -21.50 11.07 7.00
N GLN A 125 -22.12 10.11 7.69
CA GLN A 125 -23.25 10.35 8.59
C GLN A 125 -22.88 10.02 10.05
N GLY A 126 -23.29 10.90 10.97
CA GLY A 126 -23.01 10.81 12.40
C GLY A 126 -21.82 11.65 12.85
N ASN A 127 -21.28 11.38 14.04
CA ASN A 127 -20.14 12.12 14.58
C ASN A 127 -18.80 11.49 14.15
N TRP A 128 -18.18 12.04 13.11
CA TRP A 128 -16.89 11.62 12.58
C TRP A 128 -15.69 12.36 13.21
N GLY A 129 -15.90 13.08 14.32
CA GLY A 129 -14.88 13.87 15.00
C GLY A 129 -14.68 15.23 14.34
N ASN A 130 -13.85 16.07 14.96
CA ASN A 130 -13.59 17.42 14.49
C ASN A 130 -12.08 17.71 14.48
N ILE A 131 -11.55 17.96 13.29
CA ILE A 131 -10.12 18.21 13.07
C ILE A 131 -9.65 19.51 13.76
N LEU A 132 -10.53 20.51 13.91
CA LEU A 132 -10.20 21.80 14.49
C LEU A 132 -10.10 21.75 16.02
N THR A 133 -10.96 20.95 16.67
CA THR A 133 -10.95 20.79 18.13
C THR A 133 -10.09 19.62 18.59
N GLY A 134 -9.78 18.68 17.69
CA GLY A 134 -9.05 17.46 18.00
C GLY A 134 -9.94 16.35 18.59
N ASP A 135 -11.26 16.54 18.60
CA ASP A 135 -12.19 15.53 19.10
C ASP A 135 -12.23 14.32 18.15
N GLY A 136 -12.03 13.13 18.73
CA GLY A 136 -12.08 11.87 18.00
C GLY A 136 -13.48 11.53 17.49
N ALA A 137 -13.53 10.66 16.47
CA ALA A 137 -14.79 10.13 15.96
C ALA A 137 -15.51 9.27 17.02
N ALA A 138 -16.84 9.21 16.90
CA ALA A 138 -17.63 8.25 17.66
C ALA A 138 -17.29 6.81 17.24
N ALA A 139 -17.64 5.85 18.10
CA ALA A 139 -17.35 4.45 17.84
C ALA A 139 -17.96 3.97 16.49
N PRO A 140 -17.29 3.07 15.75
CA PRO A 140 -17.73 2.57 14.42
C PRO A 140 -19.16 2.05 14.31
N ARG A 141 -19.79 1.68 15.42
CA ARG A 141 -21.18 1.22 15.49
C ARG A 141 -22.22 2.35 15.38
N TYR A 142 -21.81 3.60 15.63
CA TYR A 142 -22.69 4.77 15.64
C TYR A 142 -22.56 5.65 14.40
N ILE A 143 -21.48 5.48 13.64
CA ILE A 143 -21.21 6.23 12.42
C ILE A 143 -21.51 5.39 11.17
N GLU A 144 -21.84 6.08 10.09
CA GLU A 144 -22.35 5.54 8.84
C GLU A 144 -21.65 6.21 7.66
N ALA A 145 -21.40 5.44 6.60
CA ALA A 145 -20.76 5.85 5.35
C ALA A 145 -21.24 4.99 4.16
#